data_AF-A0A139DKM8-F1
#
_entry.id   AF-A0A139DKM8-F1
#
_cell.length_a   1.000
_cell.length_b   1.000
_cell.length_c   1.000
_cell.angle_alpha   90.00
_cell.angle_beta   90.00
_cell.angle_gamma   90.00
#
_symmetry.space_group_name_H-M   'P 1'
#
loop_
_entity.id
_entity.type
_entity.pdbx_description
1 polymer ?
#
loop_
_entity_poly.entity_id
_entity_poly.type
_entity_poly.pdbx_seq_one_letter_code
_entity_poly.pdbx_strand_id
1 'polypeptide(L)'
;MVRRGLWRCGQPGCDRRADGRGIGFGIGAVLYDAITLSEGGYVEQSNFDRYRSLRINEMPDVEVSVIQSTEAPTGVGEPGTPPSGPAIANAWRRLTGRSVYRLPLVPINV
;
A
#
# COMPACT_ATOMS: atom_id res chain seq x y z
N MET A 1 13.37 17.78 -0.49
CA MET A 1 14.20 17.57 -1.69
C MET A 1 13.74 16.29 -2.37
N VAL A 2 12.72 16.37 -3.23
CA VAL A 2 12.26 15.26 -4.09
C VAL A 2 13.02 15.43 -5.39
N ARG A 3 14.03 14.60 -5.65
CA ARG A 3 14.68 14.59 -6.96
C ARG A 3 13.62 14.14 -7.97
N ARG A 4 13.32 14.99 -8.96
CA ARG A 4 12.57 14.58 -10.15
C ARG A 4 13.46 13.59 -10.91
N GLY A 5 13.16 12.29 -10.86
CA GLY A 5 14.03 11.23 -11.41
C GLY A 5 13.76 9.90 -10.69
N LEU A 6 12.56 9.33 -10.81
CA LEU A 6 12.04 8.55 -11.95
C LEU A 6 12.54 7.10 -11.93
N TRP A 7 11.87 6.33 -11.07
CA TRP A 7 12.07 4.92 -10.82
C TRP A 7 11.86 4.10 -12.08
N ARG A 8 12.87 3.33 -12.47
CA ARG A 8 12.84 2.46 -13.64
C ARG A 8 13.58 1.19 -13.32
N CYS A 9 12.90 0.08 -13.53
CA CYS A 9 13.50 -1.23 -13.66
C CYS A 9 14.13 -1.34 -15.05
N GLY A 10 15.31 -1.95 -15.14
CA GLY A 10 16.02 -2.14 -16.41
C GLY A 10 15.37 -3.14 -17.38
N GLN A 11 14.18 -3.68 -17.04
CA GLN A 11 13.47 -4.72 -17.80
C GLN A 11 12.10 -4.19 -18.30
N PRO A 12 11.69 -4.49 -19.55
CA PRO A 12 10.40 -4.02 -20.09
C PRO A 12 9.21 -4.50 -19.25
N GLY A 13 8.30 -3.60 -18.89
CA GLY A 13 7.08 -3.93 -18.15
C GLY A 13 7.29 -4.28 -16.67
N CYS A 14 8.53 -4.26 -16.17
CA CYS A 14 8.83 -4.50 -14.76
C CYS A 14 8.30 -3.37 -13.86
N ASP A 15 8.37 -2.11 -14.30
CA ASP A 15 7.86 -0.94 -13.58
C ASP A 15 6.39 -1.13 -13.20
N ARG A 16 5.56 -1.41 -14.21
CA ARG A 16 4.11 -1.59 -14.03
C ARG A 16 3.77 -2.69 -13.03
N ARG A 17 4.52 -3.79 -13.05
CA ARG A 17 4.34 -4.91 -12.11
C ARG A 17 4.83 -4.57 -10.71
N ALA A 18 5.96 -3.87 -10.60
CA ALA A 18 6.54 -3.47 -9.32
C ALA A 18 5.65 -2.44 -8.61
N ASP A 19 5.23 -1.40 -9.33
CA ASP A 19 4.32 -0.37 -8.82
C ASP A 19 2.95 -0.96 -8.44
N GLY A 20 2.37 -1.80 -9.31
CA GLY A 20 1.09 -2.46 -9.01
C GLY A 20 1.14 -3.35 -7.76
N ARG A 21 2.26 -4.05 -7.53
CA ARG A 21 2.49 -4.82 -6.29
C ARG A 21 2.64 -3.91 -5.08
N GLY A 22 3.40 -2.82 -5.18
CA GLY A 22 3.57 -1.85 -4.10
C GLY A 22 2.24 -1.19 -3.71
N ILE A 23 1.39 -0.88 -4.69
CA ILE A 23 0.05 -0.34 -4.47
C ILE A 23 -0.84 -1.37 -3.75
N GLY A 24 -0.87 -2.62 -4.23
CA GLY A 24 -1.64 -3.68 -3.58
C GLY A 24 -1.21 -3.92 -2.13
N PHE A 25 0.11 -3.95 -1.88
CA PHE A 25 0.66 -4.05 -0.53
C PHE A 25 0.29 -2.84 0.34
N GLY A 26 0.41 -1.62 -0.19
CA GLY A 26 0.03 -0.40 0.52
C GLY A 26 -1.46 -0.33 0.86
N ILE A 27 -2.35 -0.80 -0.02
CA ILE A 27 -3.79 -0.89 0.23
C ILE A 27 -4.07 -1.89 1.37
N GLY A 28 -3.46 -3.08 1.33
CA GLY A 28 -3.59 -4.06 2.42
C GLY A 28 -3.09 -3.52 3.76
N ALA A 29 -1.93 -2.86 3.74
CA ALA A 29 -1.31 -2.22 4.90
C ALA A 29 -2.25 -1.21 5.59
N VAL A 30 -2.96 -0.43 4.77
CA VAL A 30 -3.82 0.66 5.25
C VAL A 30 -5.17 0.15 5.71
N LEU A 31 -5.72 -0.88 5.07
CA LEU A 31 -7.06 -1.37 5.34
C LEU A 31 -7.09 -2.45 6.43
N TYR A 32 -6.15 -3.39 6.46
CA TYR A 32 -6.33 -4.66 7.19
C TYR A 32 -5.13 -5.18 7.99
N ASP A 33 -3.91 -4.91 7.53
CA ASP A 33 -2.68 -5.53 8.06
C ASP A 33 -2.31 -5.02 9.46
N ALA A 34 -2.96 -5.56 10.47
CA ALA A 34 -2.71 -5.21 11.84
C ALA A 34 -2.48 -6.42 12.72
N ILE A 35 -1.64 -6.20 13.72
CA ILE A 35 -1.21 -7.21 14.68
C ILE A 35 -1.50 -6.65 16.07
N THR A 36 -2.22 -7.42 16.89
CA THR A 36 -2.50 -7.11 18.28
C THR A 36 -1.66 -7.99 19.20
N LEU A 37 -1.29 -7.42 20.34
CA LEU A 37 -0.59 -8.11 21.41
C LEU A 37 -1.59 -8.31 22.56
N SER A 38 -1.74 -9.55 22.99
CA SER A 38 -2.50 -9.92 24.19
C SER A 38 -1.86 -9.30 25.45
N GLU A 39 -2.58 -9.32 26.58
CA GLU A 39 -2.08 -8.80 27.87
C GLU A 39 -0.75 -9.44 28.32
N GLY A 40 -0.48 -10.69 27.89
CA GLY A 40 0.77 -11.40 28.11
C GLY A 40 1.89 -11.09 27.09
N GLY A 41 1.66 -10.19 26.14
CA GLY A 41 2.62 -9.80 25.10
C GLY A 41 2.70 -10.73 23.89
N TYR A 42 1.81 -11.73 23.78
CA TYR A 42 1.78 -12.66 22.65
C TYR A 42 0.96 -12.10 21.49
N VAL A 43 1.44 -12.36 20.26
CA VAL A 43 0.72 -12.05 19.02
C VAL A 43 -0.56 -12.87 18.92
N GLU A 44 -1.69 -12.21 18.72
CA GLU A 44 -3.01 -12.87 18.66
C GLU A 44 -3.32 -13.43 17.25
N GLN A 45 -2.81 -12.80 16.19
CA GLN A 45 -2.97 -13.24 14.81
C GLN A 45 -1.82 -14.19 14.42
N SER A 46 -1.96 -15.47 14.76
CA SER A 46 -0.93 -16.49 14.49
C SER A 46 -0.94 -17.06 13.06
N ASN A 47 -1.99 -16.82 12.27
CA ASN A 47 -2.14 -17.36 10.91
C ASN A 47 -3.11 -16.49 10.07
N PHE A 48 -3.14 -16.71 8.74
CA PHE A 48 -3.87 -15.91 7.74
C PHE A 48 -5.40 -16.01 7.77
N ASP A 49 -5.94 -16.87 8.64
CA ASP A 49 -7.36 -16.88 9.01
C ASP A 49 -7.70 -15.73 9.98
N ARG A 50 -6.74 -15.33 10.82
CA ARG A 50 -6.87 -14.22 11.77
C ARG A 50 -6.18 -12.95 11.30
N TYR A 51 -5.03 -13.08 10.63
CA TYR A 51 -4.35 -11.98 9.96
C TYR A 51 -5.00 -11.74 8.59
N ARG A 52 -5.83 -10.70 8.49
CA ARG A 52 -6.49 -10.35 7.24
C ARG A 52 -5.53 -9.60 6.33
N SER A 53 -5.12 -10.26 5.24
CA SER A 53 -4.43 -9.61 4.12
C SER A 53 -5.41 -9.33 2.99
N LEU A 54 -5.10 -8.33 2.15
CA LEU A 54 -5.91 -7.96 0.99
C LEU A 54 -6.06 -9.16 0.03
N ARG A 55 -7.29 -9.47 -0.38
CA ARG A 55 -7.58 -10.57 -1.30
C ARG A 55 -7.69 -10.08 -2.75
N ILE A 56 -7.51 -11.00 -3.70
CA ILE A 56 -7.50 -10.66 -5.14
C ILE A 56 -8.81 -10.02 -5.62
N ASN A 57 -9.94 -10.40 -5.03
CA ASN A 57 -11.26 -9.84 -5.34
C ASN A 57 -11.51 -8.45 -4.72
N GLU A 58 -10.65 -8.01 -3.80
CA GLU A 58 -10.70 -6.69 -3.16
C GLU A 58 -9.72 -5.70 -3.81
N MET A 59 -8.85 -6.19 -4.71
CA MET A 59 -7.88 -5.36 -5.40
C MET A 59 -8.61 -4.44 -6.39
N PRO A 60 -8.45 -3.11 -6.30
CA PRO A 60 -9.03 -2.20 -7.28
C PRO A 60 -8.29 -2.29 -8.62
N ASP A 61 -8.93 -1.81 -9.69
CA ASP A 61 -8.24 -1.60 -10.96
C ASP A 61 -7.15 -0.53 -10.80
N VAL A 62 -5.92 -0.89 -11.15
CA VAL A 62 -4.76 -0.02 -11.02
C VAL A 62 -4.20 0.31 -12.40
N GLU A 63 -4.22 1.59 -12.74
CA GLU A 63 -3.55 2.13 -13.93
C GLU A 63 -2.19 2.72 -13.55
N VAL A 64 -1.14 2.35 -14.29
CA VAL A 64 0.22 2.85 -14.07
C VAL A 64 0.79 3.41 -15.38
N SER A 65 1.04 4.71 -15.36
CA SER A 65 1.72 5.44 -16.43
C SER A 65 3.19 5.71 -16.07
N VAL A 66 4.12 5.24 -16.90
CA VAL A 66 5.55 5.47 -16.72
C VAL A 66 5.95 6.75 -17.46
N ILE A 67 6.32 7.80 -16.71
CA ILE A 67 6.85 9.04 -17.28
C ILE A 67 8.30 8.78 -17.73
N GLN A 68 8.73 9.35 -18.87
CA GLN A 68 10.09 9.18 -19.37
C GLN A 68 11.07 10.11 -18.63
N SER A 69 12.28 9.62 -18.35
CA SER A 69 13.38 10.38 -17.73
C SER A 69 14.69 9.94 -18.34
N THR A 70 15.62 10.88 -18.40
CA THR A 70 17.01 10.68 -18.85
C THR A 70 17.95 10.33 -17.69
N GLU A 71 17.46 10.35 -16.44
CA GLU A 71 18.23 10.00 -15.25
C GLU A 71 18.49 8.50 -15.16
N ALA A 72 19.56 8.12 -14.44
CA ALA A 72 19.89 6.72 -14.21
C ALA A 72 18.74 5.98 -13.50
N PRO A 73 18.43 4.73 -13.91
CA PRO A 73 17.36 3.96 -13.30
C PRO A 73 17.64 3.70 -11.82
N THR A 74 16.60 3.89 -11.00
CA THR A 74 16.59 3.64 -9.56
C THR A 74 15.49 2.61 -9.20
N GLY A 75 15.56 2.04 -7.99
CA GLY A 75 14.67 0.94 -7.58
C GLY A 75 13.19 1.29 -7.58
N VAL A 76 12.39 0.55 -8.36
CA VAL A 76 10.94 0.79 -8.54
C VAL A 76 10.05 -0.13 -7.69
N GLY A 77 10.63 -0.97 -6.82
CA GLY A 77 9.87 -1.95 -6.03
C GLY A 77 9.00 -1.36 -4.92
N GLU A 78 9.50 -0.35 -4.23
CA GLU A 78 8.88 0.25 -3.05
C GLU A 78 8.09 1.56 -3.30
N PRO A 79 8.36 2.39 -4.34
CA PRO A 79 7.71 3.70 -4.51
C PRO A 79 6.18 3.69 -4.55
N GLY A 80 5.53 2.58 -4.96
CA GLY A 80 4.08 2.45 -4.96
C GLY A 80 3.45 2.31 -3.57
N THR A 81 4.21 1.91 -2.55
CA THR A 81 3.70 1.65 -1.20
C THR A 81 3.42 2.93 -0.40
N PRO A 82 4.39 3.85 -0.21
CA PRO A 82 4.18 5.05 0.61
C PRO A 82 3.01 5.97 0.18
N PRO A 83 2.73 6.20 -1.12
CA PRO A 83 1.66 7.10 -1.52
C PRO A 83 0.26 6.48 -1.37
N SER A 84 0.15 5.16 -1.23
CA SER A 84 -1.14 4.45 -1.19
C SER A 84 -1.98 4.84 0.05
N GLY A 85 -1.37 4.92 1.23
CA GLY A 85 -2.05 5.32 2.47
C GLY A 85 -2.67 6.72 2.46
N PRO A 86 -1.89 7.79 2.21
CA PRO A 86 -2.44 9.14 2.15
C PRO A 86 -3.44 9.32 1.00
N ALA A 87 -3.30 8.60 -0.13
CA ALA A 87 -4.29 8.63 -1.20
C ALA A 87 -5.65 8.11 -0.74
N ILE A 88 -5.69 6.96 -0.05
CA ILE A 88 -6.94 6.38 0.49
C ILE A 88 -7.52 7.27 1.58
N ALA A 89 -6.70 7.78 2.51
CA ALA A 89 -7.16 8.67 3.57
C ALA A 89 -7.78 9.96 3.01
N ASN A 90 -7.20 10.53 1.95
CA ASN A 90 -7.75 11.70 1.26
C ASN A 90 -9.05 11.38 0.53
N ALA A 91 -9.14 10.21 -0.13
CA ALA A 91 -10.38 9.75 -0.75
C ALA A 91 -11.50 9.57 0.30
N TRP A 92 -11.19 8.96 1.44
CA TRP A 92 -12.11 8.81 2.56
C TRP A 92 -12.60 10.17 3.09
N ARG A 93 -11.69 11.12 3.29
CA ARG A 93 -12.03 12.48 3.71
C ARG A 93 -12.93 13.19 2.70
N ARG A 94 -12.67 13.02 1.41
CA ARG A 94 -13.50 13.61 0.34
C ARG A 94 -14.91 13.02 0.33
N LEU A 95 -15.07 11.72 0.62
CA LEU A 95 -16.35 11.03 0.64
C LEU A 95 -17.17 11.30 1.92
N THR A 96 -16.50 11.36 3.08
CA THR A 96 -17.19 11.40 4.39
C THR A 96 -17.09 12.75 5.11
N GLY A 97 -16.20 13.64 4.67
CA GLY A 97 -15.84 14.88 5.37
C GLY A 97 -14.94 14.68 6.59
N ARG A 98 -14.61 13.43 6.97
CA ARG A 98 -13.83 13.12 8.17
C ARG A 98 -12.42 12.68 7.82
N SER A 99 -11.44 13.17 8.57
CA SER A 99 -10.06 12.71 8.47
C SER A 99 -9.86 11.43 9.29
N VAL A 100 -8.99 10.55 8.81
CA VAL A 100 -8.55 9.36 9.56
C VAL A 100 -7.07 9.48 9.89
N TYR A 101 -6.72 9.16 11.14
CA TYR A 101 -5.35 9.28 11.66
C TYR A 101 -4.85 8.00 12.32
N ARG A 102 -5.70 6.96 12.35
CA ARG A 102 -5.38 5.66 12.92
C ARG A 102 -5.48 4.60 11.83
N LEU A 103 -4.42 3.81 11.71
CA LEU A 103 -4.41 2.61 10.89
C LEU A 103 -4.52 1.38 11.80
N PRO A 104 -5.07 0.27 11.29
CA PRO A 104 -5.74 0.13 10.00
C PRO A 104 -7.08 0.89 9.97
N LEU A 105 -7.57 1.25 8.78
CA LEU A 105 -8.85 1.96 8.61
C LEU A 105 -10.05 1.08 8.97
N VAL A 106 -9.92 -0.24 8.81
CA VAL A 106 -10.96 -1.19 9.18
C VAL A 106 -10.71 -1.67 10.61
N PRO A 107 -11.71 -1.61 11.50
CA PRO A 107 -11.57 -2.12 12.85
C PRO A 107 -11.23 -3.61 12.85
N ILE A 108 -10.30 -3.99 13.71
CA ILE A 108 -9.99 -5.39 13.97
C ILE A 108 -11.01 -5.88 14.99
N ASN A 109 -11.79 -6.89 14.62
CA ASN A 109 -12.55 -7.66 15.60
C ASN A 109 -11.64 -8.80 16.07
N VAL A 110 -11.22 -8.71 17.33
CA VAL A 110 -10.50 -9.78 18.03
C VAL A 110 -11.52 -10.77 18.59
#